data_AF-A0A7V6B611-F1
#
_entry.id   AF-A0A7V6B611-F1
#
_cell.length_a   1.000
_cell.length_b   1.000
_cell.length_c   1.000
_cell.angle_alpha   90.00
_cell.angle_beta   90.00
_cell.angle_gamma   90.00
#
_symmetry.space_group_name_H-M   'P 1'
#
loop_
_entity.id
_entity.type
_entity.pdbx_description
1 polymer ?
#
loop_
_entity_poly.entity_id
_entity_poly.type
_entity_poly.pdbx_seq_one_letter_code
_entity_poly.pdbx_strand_id
1 'polypeptide(L)'
;MGYIVIAGQRRIMPDDVRVVTFLDPDGLSFYASLDPPTSRVYQGEQRPYIFPRRLPQGASGVSGLFGQGFREAGEGDAIKALAKVVRTVVLHHDGNVSSKACFATLLERGYSTHFMIDADGTVYQATDVADMALHAGGVNQVSI
;
A
#
# COMPACT_ATOMS: atom_id res chain seq x y z
N MET A 1 -1.95 -20.06 8.92
CA MET A 1 -1.94 -19.47 7.57
C MET A 1 -2.02 -17.95 7.62
N GLY A 2 -0.88 -17.30 7.35
CA GLY A 2 -0.84 -15.85 7.07
C GLY A 2 -1.48 -15.52 5.72
N TYR A 3 -1.78 -14.26 5.48
CA TYR A 3 -2.31 -13.79 4.20
C TYR A 3 -1.82 -12.37 3.90
N ILE A 4 -1.75 -12.03 2.61
CA ILE A 4 -1.64 -10.64 2.15
C ILE A 4 -2.96 -10.21 1.48
N VAL A 5 -3.17 -8.91 1.35
CA VAL A 5 -4.33 -8.32 0.67
C VAL A 5 -3.87 -7.75 -0.67
N ILE A 6 -4.50 -8.16 -1.76
CA ILE A 6 -4.26 -7.58 -3.09
C ILE A 6 -5.62 -7.24 -3.70
N ALA A 7 -5.85 -5.95 -3.97
CA ALA A 7 -7.11 -5.43 -4.50
C ALA A 7 -8.32 -5.83 -3.64
N GLY A 8 -8.18 -5.70 -2.32
CA GLY A 8 -9.18 -6.07 -1.32
C GLY A 8 -9.36 -7.57 -1.12
N GLN A 9 -8.65 -8.41 -1.86
CA GLN A 9 -8.77 -9.86 -1.79
C GLN A 9 -7.63 -10.48 -0.98
N ARG A 10 -7.98 -11.37 -0.05
CA ARG A 10 -6.99 -12.14 0.71
C ARG A 10 -6.30 -13.17 -0.19
N ARG A 11 -4.98 -13.24 -0.11
CA ARG A 11 -4.12 -14.24 -0.75
C ARG A 11 -3.37 -14.97 0.34
N ILE A 12 -3.65 -16.27 0.46
CA ILE A 12 -3.05 -17.12 1.50
C ILE A 12 -1.57 -17.30 1.19
N MET A 13 -0.75 -17.18 2.23
CA MET A 13 0.68 -17.45 2.17
C MET A 13 0.98 -18.84 2.74
N PRO A 14 2.11 -19.45 2.34
CA PRO A 14 2.63 -20.66 2.98
C PRO A 14 2.76 -20.48 4.50
N ASP A 15 2.62 -21.58 5.25
CA ASP A 15 2.59 -21.54 6.72
C ASP A 15 3.91 -21.10 7.37
N ASP A 16 5.02 -21.21 6.65
CA ASP A 16 6.34 -20.75 7.07
C ASP A 16 6.55 -19.24 6.87
N VAL A 17 5.62 -18.54 6.19
CA VAL A 17 5.67 -17.10 6.01
C VAL A 17 4.81 -16.40 7.07
N ARG A 18 5.45 -15.72 8.01
CA ARG A 18 4.77 -14.87 8.97
C ARG A 18 4.36 -13.56 8.31
N VAL A 19 3.07 -13.25 8.34
CA VAL A 19 2.51 -12.02 7.77
C VAL A 19 1.67 -11.30 8.82
N VAL A 20 1.87 -9.99 8.93
CA VAL A 20 1.03 -9.06 9.68
C VAL A 20 0.56 -7.99 8.71
N THR A 21 -0.75 -7.83 8.56
CA THR A 21 -1.35 -6.89 7.61
C THR A 21 -1.86 -5.64 8.33
N PHE A 22 -2.11 -4.58 7.56
CA PHE A 22 -2.74 -3.34 8.00
C PHE A 22 -4.18 -3.52 8.53
N LEU A 23 -4.76 -4.71 8.39
CA LEU A 23 -6.06 -5.09 8.95
C LEU A 23 -5.96 -5.76 10.32
N ASP A 24 -4.76 -6.22 10.70
CA ASP A 24 -4.55 -6.91 11.97
C ASP A 24 -4.38 -5.89 13.10
N PRO A 25 -4.76 -6.20 14.35
CA PRO A 25 -4.68 -5.26 15.47
C PRO A 25 -3.28 -4.71 15.76
N ASP A 26 -2.25 -5.54 15.58
CA ASP A 26 -0.84 -5.16 15.72
C ASP A 26 -0.21 -4.73 14.38
N GLY A 27 -1.05 -4.51 13.37
CA GLY A 27 -0.66 -4.11 12.03
C GLY A 27 -0.09 -2.69 11.97
N LEU A 28 0.98 -2.53 11.20
CA LEU A 28 1.42 -1.22 10.75
C LEU A 28 0.51 -0.82 9.60
N SER A 29 -0.13 0.35 9.65
CA SER A 29 -1.17 0.71 8.69
C SER A 29 -1.05 2.17 8.25
N PHE A 30 -0.85 2.38 6.95
CA PHE A 30 -0.97 3.70 6.33
C PHE A 30 -2.44 4.10 6.05
N TYR A 31 -3.41 3.26 6.46
CA TYR A 31 -4.85 3.57 6.46
C TYR A 31 -5.39 4.01 7.82
N ALA A 32 -4.90 3.40 8.91
CA ALA A 32 -5.37 3.66 10.30
C ALA A 32 -5.00 5.07 10.80
N SER A 33 -4.33 5.82 9.94
CA SER A 33 -4.17 7.25 9.91
C SER A 33 -5.40 8.05 9.50
N LEU A 34 -6.53 7.44 9.14
CA LEU A 34 -7.71 8.18 8.66
C LEU A 34 -8.80 8.25 9.74
N ASP A 35 -8.63 9.08 10.78
CA ASP A 35 -9.45 10.29 11.00
C ASP A 35 -8.98 11.11 12.25
N PRO A 36 -8.69 12.43 12.12
CA PRO A 36 -8.59 13.09 10.84
C PRO A 36 -7.45 12.46 10.03
N PRO A 37 -7.53 12.48 8.69
CA PRO A 37 -6.51 11.94 7.83
C PRO A 37 -5.13 12.38 8.30
N THR A 38 -4.16 11.48 8.39
CA THR A 38 -2.76 11.88 8.53
C THR A 38 -2.34 12.49 7.20
N SER A 39 -2.80 13.70 7.00
CA SER A 39 -2.09 14.70 6.26
C SER A 39 -0.93 15.13 7.16
N ARG A 40 0.29 15.11 6.61
CA ARG A 40 1.42 15.83 7.21
C ARG A 40 1.96 16.85 6.24
N VAL A 41 2.53 17.90 6.82
CA VAL A 41 3.16 19.00 6.11
C VAL A 41 4.57 18.55 5.69
N TYR A 42 4.74 18.16 4.43
CA TYR A 42 6.04 17.96 3.80
C TYR A 42 6.33 19.14 2.89
N GLN A 43 7.43 19.86 3.13
CA GLN A 43 7.77 21.09 2.41
C GLN A 43 6.63 22.14 2.37
N GLY A 44 5.81 22.21 3.43
CA GLY A 44 4.68 23.13 3.50
C GLY A 44 3.35 22.58 2.95
N GLU A 45 3.35 21.38 2.34
CA GLU A 45 2.14 20.79 1.75
C GLU A 45 1.60 19.62 2.56
N GLN A 46 0.29 19.61 2.79
CA GLN A 46 -0.41 18.43 3.30
C GLN A 46 -0.50 17.35 2.22
N ARG A 47 0.06 16.17 2.49
CA ARG A 47 -0.02 15.02 1.59
C ARG A 47 -0.53 13.76 2.30
N PRO A 48 -1.36 12.94 1.64
CA PRO A 48 -1.75 11.64 2.18
C PRO A 48 -0.59 10.64 2.03
N TYR A 49 -0.51 9.68 2.95
CA TYR A 49 0.49 8.61 2.86
C TYR A 49 0.20 7.64 1.73
N ILE A 50 -1.07 7.50 1.36
CA ILE A 50 -1.48 6.65 0.27
C ILE A 50 -2.43 7.42 -0.63
N PHE A 51 -2.45 7.07 -1.90
CA PHE A 51 -3.49 7.54 -2.82
C PHE A 51 -4.33 6.34 -3.19
N PRO A 52 -5.55 6.25 -2.63
CA PRO A 52 -6.45 5.18 -2.98
C PRO A 52 -6.68 5.17 -4.50
N ARG A 53 -6.51 4.02 -5.15
CA ARG A 53 -6.90 3.87 -6.56
C ARG A 53 -8.35 3.40 -6.71
N ARG A 54 -9.12 3.42 -5.60
CA ARG A 54 -10.46 2.84 -5.52
C ARG A 54 -11.46 3.55 -6.43
N LEU A 55 -12.37 2.73 -6.97
CA LEU A 55 -13.78 3.09 -7.04
C LEU A 55 -14.46 2.57 -5.77
N PRO A 56 -15.01 3.43 -4.90
CA PRO A 56 -16.03 3.02 -3.94
C PRO A 56 -17.27 2.44 -4.68
N GLN A 57 -17.98 1.53 -4.03
CA GLN A 57 -19.26 1.02 -4.56
C GLN A 57 -20.25 2.19 -4.67
N GLY A 58 -20.62 2.57 -5.90
CA GLY A 58 -21.56 3.68 -6.16
C GLY A 58 -20.97 5.07 -6.42
N ALA A 59 -19.64 5.23 -6.53
CA ALA A 59 -19.03 6.52 -6.86
C ALA A 59 -19.02 6.82 -8.37
N SER A 60 -19.37 8.05 -8.75
CA SER A 60 -19.54 8.52 -10.14
C SER A 60 -18.31 9.19 -10.78
N GLY A 61 -17.16 9.19 -10.10
CA GLY A 61 -15.92 9.79 -10.60
C GLY A 61 -14.71 8.94 -10.25
N VAL A 62 -13.93 8.54 -11.26
CA VAL A 62 -12.78 7.66 -11.09
C VAL A 62 -11.49 8.48 -11.01
N SER A 63 -10.77 8.41 -9.88
CA SER A 63 -9.32 8.65 -9.86
C SER A 63 -8.62 7.29 -9.99
N GLY A 64 -8.69 6.69 -11.17
CA GLY A 64 -8.28 5.31 -11.39
C GLY A 64 -6.99 5.16 -12.18
N LEU A 65 -6.54 3.91 -12.29
CA LEU A 65 -5.49 3.31 -13.13
C LEU A 65 -5.14 4.11 -14.41
N PHE A 66 -4.44 5.25 -14.31
CA PHE A 66 -4.22 6.21 -15.41
C PHE A 66 -5.50 6.75 -16.08
N GLY A 67 -6.56 6.98 -15.30
CA GLY A 67 -7.85 7.51 -15.76
C GLY A 67 -8.94 6.47 -16.01
N GLN A 68 -8.68 5.17 -15.80
CA GLN A 68 -9.70 4.09 -15.92
C GLN A 68 -10.10 3.51 -14.56
N GLY A 69 -11.38 3.15 -14.38
CA GLY A 69 -11.84 2.43 -13.20
C GLY A 69 -11.47 0.95 -13.24
N PHE A 70 -11.32 0.33 -12.06
CA PHE A 70 -11.04 -1.12 -11.94
C PHE A 70 -12.00 -1.98 -12.77
N ARG A 71 -13.27 -1.58 -12.87
CA ARG A 71 -14.30 -2.28 -13.63
C ARG A 71 -14.03 -2.26 -15.14
N GLU A 72 -13.65 -1.12 -15.71
CA GLU A 72 -13.30 -1.00 -17.13
C GLU A 72 -11.95 -1.65 -17.43
N ALA A 73 -10.98 -1.49 -16.53
CA ALA A 73 -9.62 -1.97 -16.74
C ALA A 73 -9.49 -3.51 -16.72
N GLY A 74 -10.45 -4.25 -16.14
CA GLY A 74 -10.32 -5.69 -15.94
C GLY A 74 -11.58 -6.54 -16.18
N GLU A 75 -12.63 -6.00 -16.82
CA GLU A 75 -13.93 -6.70 -17.00
C GLU A 75 -14.55 -7.18 -15.67
N GLY A 76 -14.34 -6.42 -14.59
CA GLY A 76 -14.79 -6.79 -13.24
C GLY A 76 -13.79 -7.63 -12.42
N ASP A 77 -12.64 -8.01 -12.97
CA ASP A 77 -11.54 -8.65 -12.24
C ASP A 77 -10.51 -7.59 -11.80
N ALA A 78 -10.49 -7.32 -10.50
CA ALA A 78 -9.63 -6.30 -9.92
C ALA A 78 -8.12 -6.63 -10.02
N ILE A 79 -7.74 -7.91 -10.05
CA ILE A 79 -6.34 -8.33 -10.20
C ILE A 79 -5.88 -8.12 -11.63
N LYS A 80 -6.70 -8.51 -12.62
CA LYS A 80 -6.39 -8.23 -14.04
C LYS A 80 -6.27 -6.73 -14.30
N ALA A 81 -7.15 -5.94 -13.71
CA ALA A 81 -7.07 -4.48 -13.78
C ALA A 81 -5.76 -3.96 -13.16
N LEU A 82 -5.39 -4.43 -11.97
CA LEU A 82 -4.18 -4.00 -11.27
C LEU A 82 -2.90 -4.37 -12.03
N ALA A 83 -2.85 -5.56 -12.64
CA ALA A 83 -1.73 -6.06 -13.42
C ALA A 83 -1.42 -5.21 -14.68
N LYS A 84 -2.37 -4.39 -15.15
CA LYS A 84 -2.12 -3.42 -16.23
C LYS A 84 -1.37 -2.18 -15.78
N VAL A 85 -1.31 -1.92 -14.48
CA VAL A 85 -0.71 -0.71 -13.91
C VAL A 85 0.53 -1.02 -13.09
N VAL A 86 0.45 -1.98 -12.17
CA VAL A 86 1.60 -2.40 -11.36
C VAL A 86 2.45 -3.35 -12.20
N ARG A 87 3.60 -2.85 -12.66
CA ARG A 87 4.54 -3.56 -13.53
C ARG A 87 5.97 -3.56 -13.02
N THR A 88 6.20 -2.98 -11.85
CA THR A 88 7.52 -2.79 -11.26
C THR A 88 7.49 -3.20 -9.79
N VAL A 89 8.56 -3.85 -9.33
CA VAL A 89 8.85 -4.07 -7.92
C VAL A 89 10.12 -3.30 -7.60
N VAL A 90 10.07 -2.41 -6.60
CA VAL A 90 11.22 -1.63 -6.13
C VAL A 90 11.62 -2.14 -4.76
N LEU A 91 12.85 -2.65 -4.67
CA LEU A 91 13.42 -3.11 -3.41
C LEU A 91 14.19 -1.96 -2.74
N HIS A 92 13.90 -1.74 -1.47
CA HIS A 92 14.58 -0.75 -0.63
C HIS A 92 15.25 -1.44 0.55
N HIS A 93 16.44 -0.96 0.93
CA HIS A 93 16.97 -1.18 2.26
C HIS A 93 16.67 0.07 3.09
N ASP A 94 16.01 -0.10 4.23
CA ASP A 94 15.49 1.03 5.00
C ASP A 94 16.48 1.64 6.00
N GLY A 95 17.61 0.96 6.28
CA GLY A 95 18.60 1.40 7.26
C GLY A 95 18.09 1.44 8.71
N ASN A 96 16.95 0.81 8.99
CA ASN A 96 16.32 0.78 10.29
C ASN A 96 16.53 -0.57 10.99
N VAL A 97 16.36 -0.59 12.31
CA VAL A 97 16.55 -1.79 13.15
C VAL A 97 15.33 -2.71 13.20
N SER A 98 14.18 -2.27 12.69
CA SER A 98 12.94 -3.05 12.62
C SER A 98 11.94 -2.42 11.64
N SER A 99 10.93 -3.19 11.22
CA SER A 99 9.84 -2.68 10.39
C SER A 99 9.05 -1.57 11.09
N LYS A 100 8.93 -1.63 12.44
CA LYS A 100 8.28 -0.58 13.23
C LYS A 100 9.07 0.75 13.20
N ALA A 101 10.39 0.69 13.29
CA ALA A 101 11.26 1.88 13.19
C ALA A 101 11.24 2.47 11.77
N CYS A 102 11.26 1.61 10.76
CA CYS A 102 11.07 2.01 9.36
C CYS A 102 9.74 2.73 9.16
N PHE A 103 8.64 2.13 9.61
CA PHE A 103 7.30 2.71 9.52
C PHE A 103 7.21 4.08 10.21
N ALA A 104 7.77 4.23 11.42
CA ALA A 104 7.83 5.52 12.11
C ALA A 104 8.62 6.57 11.31
N THR A 105 9.75 6.20 10.71
CA THR A 105 10.55 7.08 9.85
C THR A 105 9.78 7.51 8.60
N LEU A 106 9.09 6.57 7.95
CA LEU A 106 8.24 6.85 6.78
C LEU A 106 7.11 7.81 7.15
N LEU A 107 6.47 7.60 8.31
CA LEU A 107 5.48 8.52 8.86
C LEU A 107 6.06 9.93 9.08
N GLU A 108 7.21 10.05 9.73
CA GLU A 108 7.85 11.35 9.97
C GLU A 108 8.19 12.08 8.67
N ARG A 109 8.63 11.34 7.65
CA ARG A 109 9.11 11.90 6.38
C ARG A 109 8.03 12.08 5.31
N GLY A 110 6.78 11.68 5.58
CA GLY A 110 5.69 11.78 4.61
C GLY A 110 5.79 10.78 3.46
N TYR A 111 6.41 9.62 3.71
CA TYR A 111 6.54 8.52 2.76
C TYR A 111 5.75 7.30 3.24
N SER A 112 5.54 6.35 2.34
CA SER A 112 4.88 5.09 2.66
C SER A 112 5.42 3.97 1.80
N THR A 113 5.10 2.73 2.15
CA THR A 113 5.48 1.53 1.39
C THR A 113 4.37 0.48 1.50
N HIS A 114 4.30 -0.44 0.54
CA HIS A 114 3.35 -1.56 0.59
C HIS A 114 3.77 -2.63 1.60
N PHE A 115 5.05 -2.99 1.58
CA PHE A 115 5.61 -4.06 2.40
C PHE A 115 6.88 -3.61 3.12
N MET A 116 7.08 -4.17 4.31
CA MET A 116 8.34 -4.17 5.06
C MET A 116 8.62 -5.61 5.51
N ILE A 117 9.89 -6.00 5.56
CA ILE A 117 10.29 -7.33 6.02
C ILE A 117 11.24 -7.11 7.19
N ASP A 118 10.86 -7.59 8.36
CA ASP A 118 11.67 -7.47 9.56
C ASP A 118 12.85 -8.46 9.55
N ALA A 119 13.85 -8.21 10.39
CA ALA A 119 15.06 -9.02 10.47
C ALA A 119 14.79 -10.49 10.84
N ASP A 120 13.64 -10.77 11.46
CA ASP A 120 13.19 -12.11 11.81
C ASP A 120 12.39 -12.80 10.69
N GLY A 121 12.23 -12.16 9.53
CA GLY A 121 11.47 -12.66 8.38
C GLY A 121 9.97 -12.38 8.43
N THR A 122 9.46 -11.66 9.43
CA THR A 122 8.05 -11.24 9.46
C THR A 122 7.79 -10.21 8.38
N VAL A 123 6.79 -10.48 7.52
CA VAL A 123 6.32 -9.55 6.49
C VAL A 123 5.22 -8.67 7.07
N TYR A 124 5.44 -7.36 7.09
CA TYR A 124 4.43 -6.37 7.39
C TYR A 124 3.86 -5.80 6.10
N GLN A 125 2.57 -5.99 5.85
CA GLN A 125 1.87 -5.31 4.76
C GLN A 125 1.16 -4.08 5.31
N ALA A 126 1.65 -2.88 4.98
CA ALA A 126 1.14 -1.64 5.56
C ALA A 126 0.09 -0.90 4.71
N THR A 127 -0.08 -1.30 3.46
CA THR A 127 -1.19 -0.85 2.61
C THR A 127 -1.53 -1.91 1.54
N ASP A 128 -2.72 -1.82 0.92
CA ASP A 128 -3.10 -2.68 -0.19
C ASP A 128 -2.27 -2.31 -1.43
N VAL A 129 -1.81 -3.32 -2.17
CA VAL A 129 -1.10 -3.17 -3.45
C VAL A 129 -1.93 -2.41 -4.49
N ALA A 130 -3.26 -2.42 -4.35
CA ALA A 130 -4.14 -1.64 -5.18
C ALA A 130 -3.98 -0.12 -5.01
N ASP A 131 -3.55 0.35 -3.84
CA ASP A 131 -3.36 1.77 -3.58
C ASP A 131 -1.91 2.20 -3.86
N MET A 132 -1.71 3.48 -4.17
CA MET A 132 -0.37 4.00 -4.45
C MET A 132 0.32 4.43 -3.16
N ALA A 133 1.47 3.81 -2.86
CA ALA A 133 2.40 4.26 -1.84
C ALA A 133 3.38 5.32 -2.38
N LEU A 134 4.05 6.04 -1.48
CA LEU A 134 5.04 7.07 -1.76
C LEU A 134 6.45 6.55 -1.38
N HIS A 135 7.04 5.71 -2.22
CA HIS A 135 8.31 5.01 -1.94
C HIS A 135 9.39 5.19 -3.02
N ALA A 136 9.00 5.46 -4.26
CA ALA A 136 9.89 5.53 -5.41
C ALA A 136 9.46 6.66 -6.37
N GLY A 137 10.06 7.84 -6.18
CA GLY A 137 9.82 9.01 -7.02
C GLY A 137 9.93 8.68 -8.52
N GLY A 138 8.95 9.14 -9.30
CA GLY A 138 8.86 8.86 -10.74
C GLY A 138 8.17 7.54 -11.12
N VAL A 139 8.05 6.56 -10.21
CA VAL A 139 7.44 5.25 -10.51
C VAL A 139 6.38 4.78 -9.52
N ASN A 140 6.10 5.52 -8.43
CA ASN A 140 5.04 5.20 -7.44
C ASN A 140 3.73 4.68 -8.05
N GLN A 141 3.27 5.30 -9.14
CA GLN A 141 2.01 4.95 -9.79
C GLN A 141 1.98 3.57 -10.46
N VAL A 142 3.13 2.91 -10.64
CA VAL A 142 3.29 1.62 -11.32
C VAL A 142 4.13 0.60 -10.54
N SER A 143 4.54 0.95 -9.32
CA SER A 143 5.39 0.11 -8.49
C SER A 143 4.70 -0.34 -7.20
N ILE A 144 5.18 -1.50 -6.74
CA ILE A 144 5.21 -1.89 -5.33
C ILE A 144 6.62 -1.79 -4.79
#